data_AF-A0A3B8HX46-F1
#
_entry.id   AF-A0A3B8HX46-F1
#
_cell.length_a   1.000
_cell.length_b   1.000
_cell.length_c   1.000
_cell.angle_alpha   90.00
_cell.angle_beta   90.00
_cell.angle_gamma   90.00
#
_symmetry.space_group_name_H-M   'P 1'
#
loop_
_entity.id
_entity.type
_entity.pdbx_description
1 polymer ?
#
loop_
_entity_poly.entity_id
_entity_poly.type
_entity_poly.pdbx_seq_one_letter_code
_entity_poly.pdbx_strand_id
1 'polypeptide(L)'
;QTMPRLGGLAIFLAFMIVTLISSWGNAAFYGILAGGLIVFLVGMLDDMYQLSPWVKLLGQCLAAAVAMYFGVIVHFVTNPFDGLLALGYLSLPLTFLWIVGVTNAINLIDGLDGLAG
;
A
#
# COMPACT_ATOMS: atom_id res chain seq x y z
N GLN A 1 -0.33 1.77 -28.95
CA GLN A 1 -1.36 0.87 -28.41
C GLN A 1 -1.97 1.56 -27.19
N THR A 2 -3.29 1.75 -27.14
CA THR A 2 -3.96 2.29 -25.95
C THR A 2 -4.01 1.20 -24.90
N MET A 3 -3.05 1.17 -23.97
CA MET A 3 -3.18 0.30 -22.80
C MET A 3 -4.38 0.78 -21.97
N PRO A 4 -5.40 -0.05 -21.75
CA PRO A 4 -6.61 0.37 -21.06
C PRO A 4 -6.33 0.52 -19.56
N ARG A 5 -5.99 1.73 -19.12
CA ARG A 5 -5.75 2.10 -17.70
C ARG A 5 -7.01 2.07 -16.82
N LEU A 6 -8.18 1.78 -17.40
CA LEU A 6 -9.47 1.81 -16.72
C LEU A 6 -9.72 0.60 -15.80
N GLY A 7 -9.05 -0.54 -16.03
CA GLY A 7 -9.23 -1.74 -15.21
C GLY A 7 -8.80 -1.54 -13.75
N GLY A 8 -7.61 -0.97 -13.54
CA GLY A 8 -7.10 -0.67 -12.20
C GLY A 8 -7.94 0.36 -11.46
N LEU A 9 -8.42 1.40 -12.16
CA LEU A 9 -9.31 2.41 -11.58
C LEU A 9 -10.65 1.81 -11.13
N ALA A 10 -11.25 0.92 -11.94
CA ALA A 10 -12.52 0.28 -11.58
C ALA A 10 -12.39 -0.61 -10.33
N ILE A 11 -11.32 -1.41 -10.24
CA ILE A 11 -11.03 -2.26 -9.07
C ILE A 11 -10.81 -1.38 -7.82
N PHE A 12 -10.01 -0.32 -7.96
CA PHE A 12 -9.73 0.60 -6.86
C PHE A 12 -11.01 1.29 -6.34
N LEU A 13 -11.84 1.83 -7.23
CA LEU A 13 -13.10 2.48 -6.83
C LEU A 13 -14.07 1.49 -6.17
N ALA A 14 -14.20 0.27 -6.70
CA ALA A 14 -15.02 -0.76 -6.08
C ALA A 14 -14.54 -1.10 -4.66
N PHE A 15 -13.22 -1.29 -4.49
CA PHE A 15 -12.61 -1.53 -3.18
C PHE A 15 -12.88 -0.37 -2.21
N MET A 16 -12.69 0.88 -2.65
CA MET A 16 -12.91 2.07 -1.83
C MET A 16 -14.35 2.17 -1.34
N ILE A 17 -15.33 2.01 -2.25
CA ILE A 17 -16.75 2.13 -1.94
C ILE A 17 -17.19 1.01 -0.99
N VAL A 18 -16.87 -0.24 -1.31
CA VAL A 18 -17.28 -1.40 -0.50
C VAL A 18 -16.71 -1.30 0.90
N THR A 19 -15.41 -1.01 1.02
CA THR A 19 -14.76 -0.89 2.33
C THR A 19 -15.37 0.26 3.14
N LEU A 20 -15.59 1.43 2.53
CA LEU A 20 -16.17 2.59 3.22
C LEU A 20 -17.55 2.30 3.82
N ILE A 21 -18.37 1.51 3.12
CA ILE A 21 -19.69 1.09 3.59
C ILE A 21 -19.58 0.02 4.68
N SER A 22 -18.68 -0.95 4.51
CA SER A 22 -18.57 -2.10 5.42
C SER A 22 -17.84 -1.81 6.73
N SER A 23 -16.94 -0.82 6.77
CA SER A 23 -16.02 -0.60 7.89
C SER A 23 -16.33 0.63 8.74
N TRP A 24 -17.60 1.02 8.81
CA TRP A 24 -18.01 2.25 9.51
C TRP A 24 -17.55 2.24 10.98
N GLY A 25 -16.90 3.32 11.41
CA GLY A 25 -16.43 3.49 12.79
C GLY A 25 -15.06 2.88 13.12
N ASN A 26 -14.37 2.25 12.16
CA ASN A 26 -13.03 1.71 12.40
C ASN A 26 -11.94 2.57 11.74
N ALA A 27 -11.14 3.24 12.57
CA ALA A 27 -10.08 4.15 12.16
C ALA A 27 -9.04 3.49 11.23
N ALA A 28 -8.68 2.24 11.48
CA ALA A 28 -7.66 1.54 10.70
C ALA A 28 -8.09 1.38 9.23
N PHE A 29 -9.37 1.15 8.96
CA PHE A 29 -9.87 1.09 7.59
C PHE A 29 -9.82 2.45 6.89
N TYR A 30 -10.08 3.56 7.59
CA TYR A 30 -9.83 4.90 7.02
C TYR A 30 -8.36 5.12 6.69
N GLY A 31 -7.45 4.59 7.52
CA GLY A 31 -6.02 4.54 7.25
C GLY A 31 -5.66 3.76 5.99
N ILE A 32 -6.25 2.58 5.80
CA ILE A 32 -6.06 1.75 4.60
C ILE A 32 -6.57 2.49 3.36
N LEU A 33 -7.75 3.12 3.43
CA LEU A 33 -8.33 3.86 2.31
C LEU A 33 -7.49 5.08 1.95
N ALA A 34 -7.05 5.87 2.94
CA ALA A 34 -6.24 7.06 2.72
C ALA A 34 -4.83 6.70 2.22
N GLY A 35 -4.15 5.74 2.85
CA GLY A 35 -2.85 5.26 2.41
C GLY A 35 -2.91 4.61 1.02
N GLY A 36 -3.93 3.78 0.77
CA GLY A 36 -4.18 3.15 -0.52
C GLY A 36 -4.43 4.16 -1.62
N LEU A 37 -5.18 5.24 -1.35
CA LEU A 37 -5.38 6.33 -2.30
C LEU A 37 -4.06 7.04 -2.64
N ILE A 38 -3.19 7.28 -1.66
CA ILE A 38 -1.87 7.88 -1.92
C ILE A 38 -1.04 6.97 -2.84
N VAL A 39 -0.96 5.67 -2.55
CA VAL A 39 -0.25 4.70 -3.40
C VAL A 39 -0.84 4.68 -4.81
N PHE A 40 -2.17 4.64 -4.93
CA PHE A 40 -2.86 4.65 -6.22
C PHE A 40 -2.52 5.91 -7.03
N LEU A 41 -2.57 7.09 -6.41
CA LEU A 41 -2.23 8.35 -7.07
C LEU A 41 -0.75 8.39 -7.49
N VAL A 42 0.16 7.90 -6.64
CA VAL A 42 1.59 7.80 -6.97
C VAL A 42 1.81 6.89 -8.18
N GLY A 43 1.16 5.71 -8.22
CA GLY A 43 1.23 4.80 -9.36
C GLY A 43 0.66 5.42 -10.64
N MET A 44 -0.52 6.05 -10.54
CA MET A 44 -1.14 6.75 -11.67
C MET A 44 -0.25 7.89 -12.21
N LEU A 45 0.41 8.65 -11.32
CA LEU A 45 1.35 9.69 -11.71
C LEU A 45 2.62 9.10 -12.34
N ASP A 46 3.12 7.96 -11.85
CA ASP A 46 4.24 7.24 -12.46
C ASP A 46 3.93 6.81 -13.91
N ASP A 47 2.74 6.27 -14.15
CA ASP A 47 2.28 5.88 -15.49
C ASP A 47 2.15 7.05 -16.47
N MET A 48 1.90 8.25 -15.97
CA MET A 48 1.73 9.47 -16.79
C MET A 48 3.04 10.23 -17.01
N TYR A 49 3.90 10.28 -15.99
CA TYR A 49 5.04 11.19 -15.95
C TYR A 49 6.39 10.49 -15.75
N GLN A 50 6.44 9.17 -15.62
CA GLN A 50 7.65 8.39 -15.36
C GLN A 50 8.44 8.96 -14.17
N LEU A 51 7.87 8.84 -12.97
CA LEU A 51 8.41 9.46 -11.77
C LEU A 51 9.78 8.87 -11.43
N SER A 52 10.67 9.71 -10.91
CA SER A 52 11.93 9.21 -10.37
C SER A 52 11.69 8.25 -9.20
N PRO A 53 12.57 7.24 -8.98
CA PRO A 53 12.41 6.28 -7.89
C PRO A 53 12.27 6.93 -6.51
N TRP A 54 12.94 8.07 -6.29
CA TRP A 54 12.86 8.81 -5.03
C TRP A 54 11.49 9.43 -4.78
N VAL A 55 10.83 9.95 -5.81
CA VAL A 55 9.48 10.52 -5.69
C VAL A 55 8.47 9.42 -5.38
N LYS A 56 8.60 8.26 -6.03
CA LYS A 56 7.77 7.08 -5.73
C LYS A 56 7.94 6.63 -4.29
N LEU A 57 9.18 6.51 -3.84
CA LEU A 57 9.50 6.09 -2.47
C LEU A 57 8.94 7.08 -1.44
N LEU A 58 9.09 8.39 -1.65
CA LEU A 58 8.51 9.41 -0.77
C LEU A 58 6.98 9.30 -0.68
N GLY A 59 6.31 9.07 -1.80
CA GLY A 59 4.87 8.83 -1.82
C GLY A 59 4.46 7.58 -1.04
N GLN A 60 5.22 6.49 -1.17
CA GLN A 60 5.00 5.24 -0.41
C GLN A 60 5.26 5.44 1.09
N CYS A 61 6.30 6.19 1.47
CA CYS A 61 6.55 6.57 2.86
C CYS A 61 5.41 7.41 3.45
N LEU A 62 4.87 8.36 2.69
CA LEU A 62 3.72 9.14 3.10
C LEU A 62 2.47 8.27 3.30
N ALA A 63 2.21 7.35 2.37
CA ALA A 63 1.11 6.39 2.48
C ALA A 63 1.23 5.52 3.74
N ALA A 64 2.43 5.00 4.01
CA ALA A 64 2.71 4.21 5.21
C ALA A 64 2.50 5.01 6.50
N ALA A 65 3.01 6.24 6.54
CA ALA A 65 2.83 7.14 7.69
C ALA A 65 1.34 7.44 7.96
N VAL A 66 0.57 7.71 6.91
CA VAL A 66 -0.88 7.94 7.04
C VAL A 66 -1.60 6.69 7.54
N ALA A 67 -1.34 5.52 6.94
CA ALA A 67 -1.98 4.28 7.39
C ALA A 67 -1.66 3.99 8.87
N MET A 68 -0.41 4.13 9.28
CA MET A 68 0.03 3.90 10.65
C MET A 68 -0.55 4.92 11.64
N TYR A 69 -0.71 6.19 11.24
CA TYR A 69 -1.36 7.21 12.05
C TYR A 69 -2.80 6.82 12.45
N PHE A 70 -3.50 6.13 11.54
CA PHE A 70 -4.84 5.59 11.77
C PHE A 70 -4.87 4.24 12.51
N GLY A 71 -3.72 3.75 12.97
CA GLY A 71 -3.62 2.52 13.76
C GLY A 71 -3.40 1.24 12.95
N VAL A 72 -3.05 1.35 11.66
CA VAL A 72 -2.59 0.19 10.88
C VAL A 72 -1.19 -0.18 11.33
N ILE A 73 -1.09 -0.97 12.39
CA ILE A 73 0.16 -1.38 13.04
C ILE A 73 0.15 -2.90 13.26
N VAL A 74 1.21 -3.57 12.81
CA VAL A 74 1.44 -4.98 13.11
C VAL A 74 2.05 -5.07 14.50
N HIS A 75 1.34 -5.68 15.45
CA HIS A 75 1.79 -5.82 16.84
C HIS A 75 2.47 -7.15 17.14
N PHE A 76 2.16 -8.18 16.34
CA PHE A 76 2.71 -9.52 16.48
C PHE A 76 2.81 -10.19 15.11
N VAL A 77 3.67 -11.19 15.02
CA VAL A 77 3.76 -12.07 13.85
C VAL A 77 3.58 -13.51 14.30
N THR A 78 2.96 -14.32 13.46
CA THR A 78 2.81 -15.75 13.72
C THR A 78 4.07 -16.49 13.29
N ASN A 79 4.73 -17.14 14.24
CA ASN A 79 5.78 -18.13 14.00
C ASN A 79 5.11 -19.49 13.73
N PRO A 80 5.28 -20.08 12.52
CA PRO A 80 4.69 -21.37 12.18
C PRO A 80 5.19 -22.55 13.03
N PHE A 81 6.27 -22.36 13.79
CA PHE A 81 6.84 -23.38 14.67
C PHE A 81 6.58 -23.14 16.17
N ASP A 82 6.45 -21.89 16.60
CA ASP A 82 6.50 -21.51 18.03
C ASP A 82 5.45 -20.45 18.44
N GLY A 83 4.33 -20.37 17.72
CA GLY A 83 3.19 -19.55 18.11
C GLY A 83 3.35 -18.06 17.80
N LEU A 84 2.86 -17.16 18.67
CA LEU A 84 2.82 -15.72 18.41
C LEU A 84 4.06 -15.01 18.95
N LEU A 85 4.77 -14.26 18.10
CA LEU A 85 5.88 -13.40 18.48
C LEU A 85 5.41 -11.94 18.54
N ALA A 86 5.37 -11.37 19.75
CA ALA A 86 5.06 -9.95 19.95
C ALA A 86 6.24 -9.07 19.51
N LEU A 87 5.97 -8.04 18.72
CA LEU A 87 7.01 -7.17 18.13
C LEU A 87 7.46 -6.05 19.08
N GLY A 88 6.62 -5.64 20.04
CA GLY A 88 6.93 -4.58 20.99
C GLY A 88 7.38 -3.29 20.29
N TYR A 89 8.56 -2.76 20.65
CA TYR A 89 9.13 -1.55 20.04
C TYR A 89 9.43 -1.70 18.54
N LEU A 90 9.61 -2.92 18.03
CA LEU A 90 9.85 -3.17 16.61
C LEU A 90 8.57 -3.05 15.77
N SER A 91 7.39 -2.99 16.38
CA SER A 91 6.10 -2.90 15.67
C SER A 91 6.07 -1.75 14.66
N LEU A 92 6.49 -0.55 15.08
CA LEU A 92 6.47 0.65 14.24
C LEU A 92 7.46 0.56 13.05
N PRO A 93 8.78 0.37 13.26
CA PRO A 93 9.71 0.33 12.14
C PRO A 93 9.45 -0.86 11.21
N LEU A 94 9.03 -2.02 11.73
CA LEU A 94 8.70 -3.18 10.89
C LEU A 94 7.42 -2.95 10.09
N THR A 95 6.37 -2.39 10.68
CA THR A 95 5.14 -2.05 9.94
C THR A 95 5.45 -1.06 8.83
N PHE A 96 6.21 0.00 9.13
CA PHE A 96 6.60 1.00 8.14
C PHE A 96 7.38 0.38 6.98
N LEU A 97 8.43 -0.39 7.31
CA LEU A 97 9.26 -1.07 6.31
C LEU A 97 8.43 -2.07 5.50
N TRP A 98 7.49 -2.77 6.13
CA TRP A 98 6.61 -3.72 5.46
C TRP A 98 5.70 -3.04 4.45
N ILE A 99 5.00 -1.97 4.83
CA ILE A 99 4.11 -1.25 3.92
C ILE A 99 4.91 -0.70 2.73
N VAL A 100 6.02 0.02 2.99
CA VAL A 100 6.84 0.60 1.91
C VAL A 100 7.48 -0.50 1.06
N GLY A 101 8.05 -1.53 1.68
CA GLY A 101 8.76 -2.61 1.02
C GLY A 101 7.85 -3.46 0.13
N VAL A 102 6.69 -3.88 0.63
CA VAL A 102 5.72 -4.63 -0.17
C VAL A 102 5.19 -3.79 -1.34
N THR A 103 4.86 -2.51 -1.10
CA THR A 103 4.38 -1.62 -2.17
C THR A 103 5.45 -1.44 -3.26
N ASN A 104 6.70 -1.23 -2.87
CA ASN A 104 7.82 -1.10 -3.80
C ASN A 104 8.09 -2.40 -4.58
N ALA A 105 8.08 -3.55 -3.89
CA ALA A 105 8.30 -4.86 -4.50
C ALA A 105 7.25 -5.20 -5.56
N ILE A 106 5.97 -4.93 -5.28
CA ILE A 106 4.88 -5.15 -6.25
C ILE A 106 5.07 -4.24 -7.48
N ASN A 107 5.38 -2.95 -7.28
CA ASN A 107 5.63 -2.02 -8.39
C ASN A 107 6.83 -2.45 -9.25
N LEU A 108 7.88 -3.02 -8.63
CA LEU A 108 9.05 -3.52 -9.35
C LEU A 108 8.74 -4.76 -10.19
N ILE A 109 8.00 -5.73 -9.63
CA ILE A 109 7.60 -6.95 -10.34
C ILE A 109 6.74 -6.61 -11.56
N ASP A 110 5.72 -5.76 -11.37
CA ASP A 110 4.81 -5.34 -12.45
C ASP A 110 5.55 -4.59 -13.57
N GLY A 111 6.51 -3.73 -13.20
CA GLY A 111 7.35 -3.03 -14.17
C GLY A 111 8.29 -3.93 -14.98
N LEU A 112 8.74 -5.06 -14.40
CA LEU A 112 9.56 -6.05 -15.11
C LEU A 112 8.72 -6.90 -16.07
N ASP A 113 7.53 -7.34 -15.65
CA ASP A 113 6.62 -8.11 -16.50
C ASP A 113 6.12 -7.28 -17.69
N GLY A 114 5.96 -5.97 -17.53
CA GLY A 114 5.63 -5.05 -18.62
C GLY A 114 6.76 -4.80 -19.64
N LEU A 115 8.02 -5.16 -19.32
CA LEU A 115 9.18 -5.06 -20.22
C LEU A 115 9.54 -6.39 -20.90
N ALA A 116 9.01 -7.51 -20.41
CA ALA A 116 9.29 -8.85 -20.91
C ALA A 116 8.34 -9.33 -22.02
N GLY A 117 7.37 -8.50 -22.42
CA GLY A 117 6.39 -8.75 -23.48
C GLY A 117 6.71 -8.06 -24.81
#